data_AF-A0AAE4NWB9-F1
#
_entry.id   AF-A0AAE4NWB9-F1
#
_cell.length_a   1.000
_cell.length_b   1.000
_cell.length_c   1.000
_cell.angle_alpha   90.00
_cell.angle_beta   90.00
_cell.angle_gamma   90.00
#
_symmetry.space_group_name_H-M   'P 1'
#
loop_
_entity.id
_entity.type
_entity.pdbx_description
1 polymer ?
#
loop_
_entity_poly.entity_id
_entity_poly.type
_entity_poly.pdbx_seq_one_letter_code
_entity_poly.pdbx_strand_id
1 'polypeptide(L)'
;MRFMRFGPSIIFLRTAHPEAVKKAIGEIFSVGEIPTEEAIRESSEFETLLFVTDEWIKKTLPPRTGFLIKHGAAHVISTVINRNLPVERVHVESTLIFLRVPEKVDEALRFIAEKYGGEVMSLRDALDEGEASDTVIGITKKRLSGPIGPEEIEGAVLIRRGFLQVYRELSTDAPLLLFKLLPEWNELTIKVYDTEKRYEENIARLMMVIEDLDLGFVVGEGWDWDYPRPLMRVPVYKLKLLSWEKPERVKFLLKG
;
A
#
# COMPACT_ATOMS: atom_id res chain seq x y z
N MET A 1 8.83 -0.29 -8.68
CA MET A 1 8.99 -0.23 -7.21
C MET A 1 8.10 0.85 -6.66
N ARG A 2 7.23 0.46 -5.75
CA ARG A 2 6.28 1.34 -5.11
C ARG A 2 6.88 1.86 -3.80
N PHE A 3 6.98 3.18 -3.67
CA PHE A 3 7.45 3.83 -2.43
C PHE A 3 6.29 4.34 -1.56
N MET A 4 5.11 4.52 -2.17
CA MET A 4 3.89 4.97 -1.51
C MET A 4 2.67 4.23 -2.05
N ARG A 5 1.72 3.94 -1.16
CA ARG A 5 0.36 3.47 -1.51
C ARG A 5 -0.67 3.99 -0.53
N PHE A 6 -1.94 3.92 -0.88
CA PHE A 6 -3.02 4.13 0.09
C PHE A 6 -3.30 2.86 0.90
N GLY A 7 -3.78 3.04 2.12
CA GLY A 7 -4.37 1.97 2.90
C GLY A 7 -5.82 1.67 2.48
N PRO A 8 -6.44 0.67 3.12
CA PRO A 8 -7.87 0.45 2.96
C PRO A 8 -8.65 1.64 3.52
N SER A 9 -9.88 1.82 3.04
CA SER A 9 -10.84 2.69 3.72
C SER A 9 -11.43 1.94 4.91
N ILE A 10 -11.53 2.59 6.07
CA ILE A 10 -12.16 1.99 7.25
C ILE A 10 -13.48 2.72 7.52
N ILE A 11 -14.56 1.95 7.61
CA ILE A 11 -15.91 2.48 7.77
C ILE A 11 -16.62 1.75 8.91
N PHE A 12 -17.28 2.52 9.76
CA PHE A 12 -18.19 2.01 10.78
C PHE A 12 -19.63 2.37 10.44
N LEU A 13 -20.47 1.35 10.30
CA LEU A 13 -21.92 1.50 10.27
C LEU A 13 -22.44 1.39 11.70
N ARG A 14 -23.06 2.47 12.19
CA ARG A 14 -23.69 2.54 13.51
C ARG A 14 -25.18 2.24 13.35
N THR A 15 -25.66 1.24 14.07
CA THR A 15 -27.04 0.81 13.95
C THR A 15 -27.65 0.23 15.21
N ALA A 16 -28.97 0.37 15.37
CA ALA A 16 -29.76 -0.33 16.38
C ALA A 16 -30.08 -1.79 15.98
N HIS A 17 -29.79 -2.18 14.74
CA HIS A 17 -30.11 -3.49 14.16
C HIS A 17 -28.86 -4.19 13.56
N PRO A 18 -27.79 -4.41 14.35
CA PRO A 18 -26.50 -4.88 13.83
C PRO A 18 -26.58 -6.20 13.05
N GLU A 19 -27.33 -7.18 13.56
CA GLU A 19 -27.45 -8.49 12.92
C GLU A 19 -28.21 -8.44 11.58
N ALA A 20 -29.22 -7.57 11.47
CA ALA A 20 -29.93 -7.37 10.21
C ALA A 20 -29.03 -6.70 9.17
N VAL A 21 -28.27 -5.68 9.57
CA VAL A 21 -27.31 -5.00 8.69
C VAL A 21 -26.20 -5.94 8.26
N LYS A 22 -25.58 -6.68 9.19
CA LYS A 22 -24.54 -7.67 8.88
C LYS A 22 -24.99 -8.70 7.86
N LYS A 23 -26.18 -9.28 8.06
CA LYS A 23 -26.77 -10.25 7.11
C LYS A 23 -26.96 -9.62 5.73
N ALA A 24 -27.52 -8.41 5.67
CA ALA A 24 -27.71 -7.70 4.41
C ALA A 24 -26.39 -7.39 3.69
N ILE A 25 -25.35 -6.95 4.43
CA ILE A 25 -24.00 -6.73 3.87
C ILE A 25 -23.44 -8.02 3.28
N GLY A 26 -23.55 -9.14 3.99
CA GLY A 26 -23.07 -10.43 3.50
C GLY A 26 -23.76 -10.88 2.23
N GLU A 27 -25.08 -10.68 2.12
CA GLU A 27 -25.85 -10.99 0.91
C GLU A 27 -25.53 -10.05 -0.26
N ILE A 28 -25.47 -8.73 -0.01
CA ILE A 28 -25.28 -7.71 -1.05
C ILE A 28 -23.89 -7.81 -1.68
N PHE A 29 -22.85 -7.98 -0.85
CA PHE A 29 -21.46 -8.00 -1.31
C PHE A 29 -20.91 -9.41 -1.49
N SER A 30 -21.70 -10.46 -1.18
CA SER A 30 -21.27 -11.86 -1.24
C SER A 30 -20.01 -12.13 -0.39
N VAL A 31 -19.98 -11.59 0.82
CA VAL A 31 -18.85 -11.68 1.77
C VAL A 31 -19.30 -12.27 3.11
N GLY A 32 -18.37 -12.92 3.82
CA GLY A 32 -18.58 -13.39 5.19
C GLY A 32 -18.00 -12.44 6.23
N GLU A 33 -18.49 -12.53 7.47
CA GLU A 33 -17.78 -11.96 8.62
C GLU A 33 -16.48 -12.72 8.86
N ILE A 34 -15.38 -11.99 9.03
CA ILE A 34 -14.07 -12.53 9.35
C ILE A 34 -13.50 -11.82 10.59
N PRO A 35 -12.55 -12.43 11.31
CA PRO A 35 -11.86 -11.75 12.40
C PRO A 35 -11.25 -10.43 11.95
N THR A 36 -11.38 -9.39 12.77
CA THR A 36 -10.90 -8.04 12.44
C THR A 36 -9.41 -8.00 12.11
N GLU A 37 -8.58 -8.70 12.89
CA GLU A 37 -7.14 -8.82 12.62
C GLU A 37 -6.86 -9.44 11.25
N GLU A 38 -7.65 -10.45 10.85
CA GLU A 38 -7.53 -11.06 9.54
C GLU A 38 -7.98 -10.10 8.44
N ALA A 39 -9.09 -9.39 8.63
CA ALA A 39 -9.57 -8.38 7.70
C ALA A 39 -8.52 -7.31 7.45
N ILE A 40 -7.93 -6.75 8.51
CA ILE A 40 -6.90 -5.71 8.41
C ILE A 40 -5.67 -6.26 7.69
N ARG A 41 -5.19 -7.45 8.08
CA ARG A 41 -3.99 -8.06 7.49
C ARG A 41 -4.15 -8.39 6.00
N GLU A 42 -5.33 -8.85 5.58
CA GLU A 42 -5.62 -9.23 4.18
C GLU A 42 -6.07 -8.05 3.31
N SER A 43 -6.28 -6.88 3.92
CA SER A 43 -6.74 -5.70 3.19
C SER A 43 -5.66 -5.10 2.30
N SER A 44 -6.12 -4.52 1.20
CA SER A 44 -5.27 -3.83 0.23
C SER A 44 -5.80 -2.43 -0.08
N GLU A 45 -5.09 -1.74 -0.98
CA GLU A 45 -5.46 -0.43 -1.47
C GLU A 45 -6.83 -0.45 -2.16
N PHE A 46 -7.61 0.62 -1.98
CA PHE A 46 -8.94 0.80 -2.59
C PHE A 46 -9.98 -0.26 -2.19
N GLU A 47 -9.71 -1.04 -1.16
CA GLU A 47 -10.66 -1.93 -0.51
C GLU A 47 -11.27 -1.24 0.72
N THR A 48 -12.35 -1.81 1.23
CA THR A 48 -13.06 -1.26 2.40
C THR A 48 -13.12 -2.29 3.51
N LEU A 49 -12.61 -1.89 4.68
CA LEU A 49 -12.88 -2.54 5.96
C LEU A 49 -14.16 -1.96 6.53
N LEU A 50 -15.17 -2.81 6.68
CA LEU A 50 -16.49 -2.40 7.14
C LEU A 50 -16.80 -3.07 8.47
N PHE A 51 -17.11 -2.24 9.47
CA PHE A 51 -17.50 -2.68 10.80
C PHE A 51 -18.94 -2.27 11.10
N VAL A 52 -19.73 -3.19 11.63
CA VAL A 52 -21.11 -2.91 12.07
C VAL A 52 -21.12 -2.92 13.59
N THR A 53 -21.60 -1.83 14.19
CA THR A 53 -21.52 -1.60 15.64
C THR A 53 -22.78 -0.90 16.14
N ASP A 54 -23.03 -0.97 17.44
CA ASP A 54 -24.16 -0.30 18.07
C ASP A 54 -24.12 1.23 17.89
N GLU A 55 -25.32 1.82 17.81
CA GLU A 55 -25.56 3.26 17.62
C GLU A 55 -24.85 4.14 18.66
N TRP A 56 -24.79 3.69 19.91
CA TRP A 56 -24.37 4.49 21.07
C TRP A 56 -22.85 4.49 21.32
N ILE A 57 -22.08 3.70 20.57
CA ILE A 57 -20.64 3.61 20.76
C ILE A 57 -19.97 4.82 20.11
N LYS A 58 -19.51 5.76 20.95
CA LYS A 58 -18.84 7.00 20.49
C LYS A 58 -17.45 6.76 19.89
N LYS A 59 -16.71 5.76 20.40
CA LYS A 59 -15.36 5.44 19.91
C LYS A 59 -15.43 4.48 18.73
N THR A 60 -14.61 4.68 17.72
CA THR A 60 -14.45 3.82 16.55
C THR A 60 -13.44 2.70 16.82
N LEU A 61 -13.64 1.99 17.93
CA LEU A 61 -12.86 0.79 18.20
C LEU A 61 -13.38 -0.35 17.31
N PRO A 62 -12.52 -1.00 16.51
CA PRO A 62 -12.91 -2.15 15.72
C PRO A 62 -13.51 -3.26 16.61
N PRO A 63 -14.68 -3.82 16.26
CA PRO A 63 -15.22 -5.00 16.92
C PRO A 63 -14.35 -6.25 16.67
N ARG A 64 -14.74 -7.41 17.21
CA ARG A 64 -13.98 -8.67 17.01
C ARG A 64 -14.03 -9.19 15.57
N THR A 65 -15.11 -8.90 14.86
CA THR A 65 -15.35 -9.34 13.49
C THR A 65 -15.72 -8.15 12.61
N GLY A 66 -15.41 -8.24 11.33
CA GLY A 66 -15.78 -7.25 10.32
C GLY A 66 -15.88 -7.87 8.94
N PHE A 67 -16.07 -7.02 7.94
CA PHE A 67 -16.11 -7.41 6.54
C PHE A 67 -14.95 -6.77 5.78
N LEU A 68 -14.28 -7.58 4.97
CA LEU A 68 -13.36 -7.09 3.96
C LEU A 68 -14.08 -7.07 2.61
N ILE A 69 -14.41 -5.88 2.12
CA ILE A 69 -15.14 -5.70 0.86
C ILE A 69 -14.13 -5.23 -0.20
N LYS A 70 -14.05 -5.98 -1.30
CA LYS A 70 -13.15 -5.72 -2.44
C LYS A 70 -13.65 -4.60 -3.37
N HIS A 71 -14.15 -3.53 -2.76
CA HIS A 71 -14.64 -2.31 -3.41
C HIS A 71 -14.26 -1.07 -2.59
N GLY A 72 -14.14 0.07 -3.25
CA GLY A 72 -13.84 1.35 -2.58
C GLY A 72 -15.01 1.90 -1.77
N ALA A 73 -14.68 2.71 -0.77
CA ALA A 73 -15.64 3.27 0.20
C ALA A 73 -16.87 3.91 -0.42
N ALA A 74 -16.70 4.70 -1.49
CA ALA A 74 -17.80 5.38 -2.16
C ALA A 74 -18.85 4.39 -2.70
N HIS A 75 -18.40 3.28 -3.30
CA HIS A 75 -19.30 2.24 -3.79
C HIS A 75 -20.04 1.55 -2.62
N VAL A 76 -19.30 1.22 -1.56
CA VAL A 76 -19.87 0.57 -0.36
C VAL A 76 -20.93 1.47 0.28
N ILE A 77 -20.61 2.73 0.56
CA ILE A 77 -21.53 3.71 1.17
C ILE A 77 -22.75 3.95 0.27
N SER A 78 -22.54 4.14 -1.04
CA SER A 78 -23.65 4.36 -1.98
C SER A 78 -24.62 3.16 -2.00
N THR A 79 -24.08 1.95 -1.89
CA THR A 79 -24.88 0.72 -1.84
C THR A 79 -25.67 0.65 -0.54
N VAL A 80 -25.06 0.95 0.60
CA VAL A 80 -25.75 1.01 1.91
C VAL A 80 -26.93 1.99 1.85
N ILE A 81 -26.71 3.19 1.30
CA ILE A 81 -27.75 4.23 1.16
C ILE A 81 -28.85 3.79 0.18
N ASN A 82 -28.49 3.35 -1.02
CA ASN A 82 -29.46 3.02 -2.07
C ASN A 82 -30.28 1.75 -1.76
N ARG A 83 -29.76 0.87 -0.91
CA ARG A 83 -30.48 -0.31 -0.40
C ARG A 83 -31.32 -0.01 0.84
N ASN A 84 -31.29 1.23 1.32
CA ASN A 84 -32.03 1.71 2.49
C ASN A 84 -31.83 0.80 3.71
N LEU A 85 -30.58 0.38 3.95
CA LEU A 85 -30.25 -0.42 5.12
C LEU A 85 -30.54 0.40 6.39
N PRO A 86 -30.99 -0.24 7.48
CA PRO A 86 -31.28 0.46 8.74
C PRO A 86 -29.98 0.88 9.42
N VAL A 87 -29.34 1.93 8.90
CA VAL A 87 -28.10 2.51 9.40
C VAL A 87 -28.35 3.96 9.75
N GLU A 88 -28.16 4.27 11.01
CA GLU A 88 -28.44 5.56 11.62
C GLU A 88 -27.29 6.53 11.39
N ARG A 89 -26.05 6.02 11.37
CA ARG A 89 -24.86 6.83 11.10
C ARG A 89 -23.73 6.04 10.46
N VAL A 90 -23.04 6.68 9.53
CA VAL A 90 -21.77 6.20 8.97
C VAL A 90 -20.63 7.03 9.54
N HIS A 91 -19.59 6.36 10.04
CA HIS A 91 -18.33 6.98 10.43
C HIS A 91 -17.24 6.48 9.47
N VAL A 92 -16.49 7.40 8.89
CA VAL A 92 -15.33 7.07 8.04
C VAL A 92 -14.07 7.49 8.80
N GLU A 93 -13.09 6.60 8.87
CA GLU A 93 -11.82 6.87 9.54
C GLU A 93 -10.90 7.80 8.74
N SER A 94 -9.83 8.22 9.41
CA SER A 94 -8.70 8.90 8.77
C SER A 94 -8.22 8.13 7.53
N THR A 95 -7.78 8.86 6.50
CA THR A 95 -7.22 8.20 5.31
C THR A 95 -5.78 7.77 5.59
N LEU A 96 -5.47 6.49 5.34
CA LEU A 96 -4.12 5.95 5.48
C LEU A 96 -3.30 6.08 4.19
N ILE A 97 -2.05 6.51 4.34
CA ILE A 97 -1.00 6.41 3.33
C ILE A 97 0.12 5.55 3.92
N PHE A 98 0.58 4.54 3.20
CA PHE A 98 1.76 3.78 3.57
C PHE A 98 2.97 4.24 2.76
N LEU A 99 4.08 4.48 3.46
CA LEU A 99 5.38 4.77 2.86
C LEU A 99 6.36 3.64 3.18
N ARG A 100 7.04 3.15 2.14
CA ARG A 100 8.10 2.15 2.28
C ARG A 100 9.43 2.84 2.54
N VAL A 101 10.00 2.57 3.70
CA VAL A 101 11.29 3.09 4.16
C VAL A 101 12.09 1.91 4.71
N PRO A 102 13.07 1.37 3.96
CA PRO A 102 13.77 0.15 4.33
C PRO A 102 14.77 0.37 5.49
N GLU A 103 15.31 1.59 5.63
CA GLU A 103 16.26 1.98 6.69
C GLU A 103 15.89 3.35 7.25
N LYS A 104 16.42 3.71 8.45
CA LYS A 104 16.23 5.04 9.07
C LYS A 104 14.77 5.44 9.35
N VAL A 105 13.94 4.48 9.77
CA VAL A 105 12.51 4.71 10.08
C VAL A 105 12.29 5.90 11.03
N ASP A 106 13.05 6.02 12.12
CA ASP A 106 12.90 7.11 13.09
C ASP A 106 13.24 8.50 12.50
N GLU A 107 14.18 8.55 11.55
CA GLU A 107 14.50 9.77 10.82
C GLU A 107 13.36 10.13 9.87
N ALA A 108 12.77 9.14 9.19
CA ALA A 108 11.62 9.34 8.32
C ALA A 108 10.39 9.85 9.08
N LEU A 109 10.06 9.24 10.23
CA LEU A 109 8.95 9.67 11.08
C LEU A 109 9.11 11.13 11.51
N ARG A 110 10.29 11.50 12.01
CA ARG A 110 10.59 12.89 12.42
C ARG A 110 10.53 13.86 11.24
N PHE A 111 11.14 13.50 10.11
CA PHE A 111 11.14 14.36 8.92
C PHE A 111 9.72 14.63 8.42
N ILE A 112 8.87 13.60 8.38
CA ILE A 112 7.47 13.73 7.96
C ILE A 112 6.68 14.58 8.97
N ALA A 113 6.83 14.30 10.27
CA ALA A 113 6.19 15.07 11.33
C ALA A 113 6.55 16.57 11.27
N GLU A 114 7.83 16.89 11.18
CA GLU A 114 8.31 18.27 11.08
C GLU A 114 7.83 18.97 9.80
N LYS A 115 7.87 18.26 8.67
CA LYS A 115 7.55 18.86 7.37
C LYS A 115 6.05 19.12 7.18
N TYR A 116 5.20 18.19 7.63
CA TYR A 116 3.76 18.28 7.42
C TYR A 116 2.99 18.75 8.65
N GLY A 117 3.67 18.99 9.78
CA GLY A 117 3.07 19.43 11.04
C GLY A 117 2.26 18.32 11.71
N GLY A 118 2.83 17.10 11.76
CA GLY A 118 2.17 15.91 12.31
C GLY A 118 2.78 15.42 13.61
N GLU A 119 2.11 14.45 14.23
CA GLU A 119 2.48 13.85 15.51
C GLU A 119 2.89 12.39 15.32
N VAL A 120 4.08 12.03 15.81
CA VAL A 120 4.61 10.66 15.71
C VAL A 120 3.99 9.79 16.82
N MET A 121 3.39 8.68 16.43
CA MET A 121 2.74 7.74 17.36
C MET A 121 2.64 6.33 16.75
N SER A 122 2.01 5.40 17.46
CA SER A 122 1.70 4.08 16.88
C SER A 122 0.59 4.20 15.84
N LEU A 123 0.50 3.25 14.90
CA LEU A 123 -0.60 3.22 13.92
C LEU A 123 -1.96 3.21 14.62
N ARG A 124 -2.07 2.43 15.70
CA ARG A 124 -3.32 2.30 16.45
C ARG A 124 -3.73 3.63 17.08
N ASP A 125 -2.80 4.31 17.74
CA ASP A 125 -3.10 5.61 18.36
C ASP A 125 -3.47 6.65 17.30
N ALA A 126 -2.79 6.63 16.14
CA ALA A 126 -3.09 7.55 15.04
C ALA A 126 -4.50 7.35 14.46
N LEU A 127 -4.98 6.11 14.39
CA LEU A 127 -6.34 5.80 13.98
C LEU A 127 -7.36 6.10 15.08
N ASP A 128 -7.01 5.84 16.35
CA ASP A 128 -7.90 6.11 17.49
C ASP A 128 -8.09 7.61 17.74
N GLU A 129 -7.09 8.46 17.44
CA GLU A 129 -7.14 9.91 17.62
C GLU A 129 -7.50 10.71 16.36
N GLY A 130 -7.31 10.12 15.19
CA GLY A 130 -7.55 10.76 13.91
C GLY A 130 -9.04 10.85 13.55
N GLU A 131 -9.41 11.84 12.77
CA GLU A 131 -10.77 12.01 12.24
C GLU A 131 -10.81 11.86 10.71
N ALA A 132 -12.01 11.77 10.13
CA ALA A 132 -12.21 11.60 8.68
C ALA A 132 -11.49 12.66 7.80
N SER A 133 -11.26 13.86 8.34
CA SER A 133 -10.54 14.96 7.67
C SER A 133 -9.03 14.91 7.83
N ASP A 134 -8.51 13.99 8.62
CA ASP A 134 -7.09 13.84 8.92
C ASP A 134 -6.44 12.78 8.00
N THR A 135 -5.12 12.82 7.96
CA THR A 135 -4.31 11.88 7.19
C THR A 135 -3.34 11.17 8.12
N VAL A 136 -3.30 9.85 8.02
CA VAL A 136 -2.32 9.02 8.73
C VAL A 136 -1.28 8.52 7.74
N ILE A 137 -0.01 8.78 8.01
CA ILE A 137 1.09 8.22 7.23
C ILE A 137 1.77 7.12 8.05
N GLY A 138 1.57 5.86 7.66
CA GLY A 138 2.24 4.70 8.24
C GLY A 138 3.56 4.38 7.53
N ILE A 139 4.61 4.09 8.30
CA ILE A 139 5.92 3.69 7.77
C ILE A 139 6.11 2.19 7.89
N THR A 140 6.60 1.56 6.82
CA THR A 140 6.86 0.13 6.77
C THR A 140 8.14 -0.18 6.02
N LYS A 141 8.76 -1.32 6.33
CA LYS A 141 9.86 -1.88 5.54
C LYS A 141 9.36 -2.85 4.46
N LYS A 142 8.11 -3.33 4.58
CA LYS A 142 7.52 -4.31 3.68
C LYS A 142 7.28 -3.72 2.28
N ARG A 143 7.29 -4.59 1.28
CA ARG A 143 6.83 -4.26 -0.08
C ARG A 143 5.38 -3.75 -0.06
N LEU A 144 5.08 -2.81 -0.94
CA LEU A 144 3.76 -2.17 -1.01
C LEU A 144 2.85 -2.83 -2.04
N SER A 145 3.32 -3.84 -2.76
CA SER A 145 2.51 -4.64 -3.69
C SER A 145 1.54 -5.61 -3.02
N GLY A 146 1.79 -6.02 -1.76
CA GLY A 146 0.98 -7.02 -1.05
C GLY A 146 0.39 -6.51 0.27
N PRO A 147 -0.53 -7.23 0.92
CA PRO A 147 -1.18 -6.78 2.16
C PRO A 147 -0.17 -6.41 3.27
N ILE A 148 -0.50 -5.40 4.09
CA ILE A 148 0.37 -4.90 5.17
C ILE A 148 -0.43 -4.94 6.47
N GLY A 149 0.00 -5.81 7.38
CA GLY A 149 -0.57 -5.94 8.71
C GLY A 149 -0.12 -4.81 9.65
N PRO A 150 -0.85 -4.54 10.74
CA PRO A 150 -0.47 -3.54 11.74
C PRO A 150 0.90 -3.79 12.35
N GLU A 151 1.29 -5.05 12.53
CA GLU A 151 2.57 -5.48 13.07
C GLU A 151 3.76 -5.18 12.15
N GLU A 152 3.48 -4.90 10.87
CA GLU A 152 4.48 -4.58 9.85
C GLU A 152 4.64 -3.07 9.66
N ILE A 153 3.88 -2.28 10.43
CA ILE A 153 4.00 -0.83 10.51
C ILE A 153 4.90 -0.49 11.70
N GLU A 154 6.02 0.16 11.40
CA GLU A 154 7.07 0.49 12.36
C GLU A 154 6.73 1.76 13.15
N GLY A 155 5.82 2.58 12.64
CA GLY A 155 5.33 3.80 13.27
C GLY A 155 4.42 4.58 12.33
N ALA A 156 3.72 5.58 12.86
CA ALA A 156 2.83 6.43 12.09
C ALA A 156 2.97 7.91 12.44
N VAL A 157 2.56 8.76 11.51
CA VAL A 157 2.42 10.20 11.72
C VAL A 157 0.98 10.59 11.48
N LEU A 158 0.31 11.13 12.49
CA LEU A 158 -1.02 11.72 12.36
C LEU A 158 -0.89 13.18 11.93
N ILE A 159 -1.52 13.55 10.82
CA ILE A 159 -1.49 14.90 10.26
C ILE A 159 -2.91 15.43 10.24
N ARG A 160 -3.15 16.53 10.98
CA ARG A 160 -4.46 17.19 11.12
C ARG A 160 -4.84 18.03 9.89
N ARG A 161 -4.72 17.43 8.70
CA ARG A 161 -4.94 18.05 7.38
C ARG A 161 -5.55 17.04 6.43
N GLY A 162 -6.37 17.54 5.51
CA GLY A 162 -7.06 16.73 4.51
C GLY A 162 -6.13 15.94 3.59
N PHE A 163 -6.49 14.69 3.35
CA PHE A 163 -5.76 13.73 2.49
C PHE A 163 -5.26 14.34 1.19
N LEU A 164 -6.13 15.01 0.42
CA LEU A 164 -5.76 15.55 -0.89
C LEU A 164 -4.64 16.60 -0.81
N GLN A 165 -4.59 17.37 0.27
CA GLN A 165 -3.56 18.37 0.47
C GLN A 165 -2.22 17.69 0.80
N VAL A 166 -2.23 16.80 1.79
CA VAL A 166 -1.05 16.05 2.24
C VAL A 166 -0.48 15.22 1.09
N TYR A 167 -1.34 14.51 0.36
CA TYR A 167 -0.93 13.67 -0.76
C TYR A 167 -0.23 14.46 -1.89
N ARG A 168 -0.73 15.66 -2.23
CA ARG A 168 -0.11 16.50 -3.27
C ARG A 168 1.27 16.98 -2.88
N GLU A 169 1.42 17.45 -1.64
CA GLU A 169 2.72 17.87 -1.10
C GLU A 169 3.68 16.68 -1.03
N LEU A 170 3.23 15.56 -0.45
CA LEU A 170 4.00 14.33 -0.34
C LEU A 170 4.48 13.79 -1.69
N SER A 171 3.62 13.81 -2.72
CA SER A 171 3.97 13.40 -4.07
C SER A 171 5.02 14.32 -4.71
N THR A 172 4.91 15.63 -4.46
CA THR A 172 5.90 16.63 -4.93
C THR A 172 7.25 16.41 -4.25
N ASP A 173 7.21 16.06 -2.96
CA ASP A 173 8.39 15.88 -2.12
C ASP A 173 9.01 14.48 -2.20
N ALA A 174 8.36 13.55 -2.90
CA ALA A 174 8.78 12.17 -3.01
C ALA A 174 10.25 12.03 -3.45
N PRO A 175 10.76 12.71 -4.50
CA PRO A 175 12.16 12.58 -4.88
C PRO A 175 13.13 12.97 -3.76
N LEU A 176 12.79 14.02 -2.99
CA LEU A 176 13.61 14.48 -1.88
C LEU A 176 13.57 13.49 -0.70
N LEU A 177 12.39 12.94 -0.40
CA LEU A 177 12.23 11.88 0.59
C LEU A 177 13.04 10.65 0.22
N LEU A 178 12.92 10.21 -1.04
CA LEU A 178 13.68 9.07 -1.58
C LEU A 178 15.19 9.31 -1.47
N PHE A 179 15.66 10.53 -1.72
CA PHE A 179 17.09 10.86 -1.62
C PHE A 179 17.60 10.90 -0.17
N LYS A 180 16.81 11.45 0.77
CA LYS A 180 17.25 11.63 2.16
C LYS A 180 17.12 10.37 3.00
N LEU A 181 16.03 9.63 2.81
CA LEU A 181 15.59 8.58 3.73
C LEU A 181 15.93 7.18 3.24
N LEU A 182 16.26 7.01 1.95
CA LEU A 182 16.58 5.70 1.42
C LEU A 182 18.08 5.40 1.44
N PRO A 183 18.44 4.10 1.44
CA PRO A 183 19.81 3.64 1.31
C PRO A 183 20.43 4.02 -0.04
N GLU A 184 21.72 3.71 -0.19
CA GLU A 184 22.41 3.84 -1.46
C GLU A 184 21.72 3.05 -2.58
N TRP A 185 21.58 3.72 -3.72
CA TRP A 185 20.98 3.13 -4.91
C TRP A 185 22.02 2.34 -5.70
N ASN A 186 21.69 1.10 -6.04
CA ASN A 186 22.42 0.26 -6.97
C ASN A 186 21.86 0.48 -8.38
N GLU A 187 22.73 0.79 -9.34
CA GLU A 187 22.40 0.70 -10.77
C GLU A 187 22.74 -0.71 -11.27
N LEU A 188 21.71 -1.50 -11.54
CA LEU A 188 21.83 -2.86 -12.03
C LEU A 188 21.53 -2.90 -13.53
N THR A 189 22.36 -3.64 -14.27
CA THR A 189 22.10 -3.97 -15.67
C THR A 189 21.70 -5.44 -15.78
N ILE A 190 20.46 -5.69 -16.20
CA ILE A 190 19.96 -7.04 -16.49
C ILE A 190 20.03 -7.24 -18.01
N LYS A 191 20.76 -8.26 -18.45
CA LYS A 191 20.86 -8.66 -19.86
C LYS A 191 20.04 -9.93 -20.08
N VAL A 192 19.10 -9.88 -21.01
CA VAL A 192 18.24 -11.00 -21.39
C VAL A 192 18.76 -11.58 -22.70
N TYR A 193 19.11 -12.86 -22.65
CA TYR A 193 19.52 -13.66 -23.80
C TYR A 193 18.35 -14.58 -24.15
N ASP A 194 17.92 -14.56 -25.40
CA ASP A 194 16.78 -15.37 -25.84
C ASP A 194 17.05 -15.96 -27.23
N THR A 195 17.24 -17.28 -27.25
CA THR A 195 17.48 -18.03 -28.49
C THR A 195 16.19 -18.31 -29.27
N GLU A 196 15.03 -18.25 -28.61
CA GLU A 196 13.70 -18.54 -29.18
C GLU A 196 13.02 -17.29 -29.75
N LYS A 197 13.65 -16.12 -29.64
CA LYS A 197 13.15 -14.82 -30.12
C LYS A 197 11.81 -14.40 -29.49
N ARG A 198 11.54 -14.82 -28.25
CA ARG A 198 10.37 -14.44 -27.44
C ARG A 198 10.69 -13.29 -26.49
N TYR A 199 11.45 -12.31 -26.98
CA TYR A 199 12.00 -11.24 -26.14
C TYR A 199 10.92 -10.42 -25.44
N GLU A 200 9.88 -10.01 -26.18
CA GLU A 200 8.78 -9.21 -25.62
C GLU A 200 8.10 -9.94 -24.45
N GLU A 201 7.86 -11.23 -24.58
CA GLU A 201 7.24 -12.03 -23.53
C GLU A 201 8.16 -12.21 -22.32
N ASN A 202 9.45 -12.47 -22.56
CA ASN A 202 10.44 -12.61 -21.49
C ASN A 202 10.64 -11.29 -20.73
N ILE A 203 10.59 -10.16 -21.42
CA ILE A 203 10.64 -8.83 -20.81
C ILE A 203 9.36 -8.55 -20.04
N ALA A 204 8.17 -8.85 -20.60
CA ALA A 204 6.91 -8.68 -19.89
C ALA A 204 6.86 -9.48 -18.58
N ARG A 205 7.33 -10.74 -18.60
CA ARG A 205 7.45 -11.58 -17.40
C ARG A 205 8.43 -11.00 -16.39
N LEU A 206 9.58 -10.52 -16.85
CA LEU A 206 10.59 -9.91 -15.98
C LEU A 206 10.07 -8.61 -15.33
N MET A 207 9.37 -7.77 -16.10
CA MET A 207 8.73 -6.55 -15.59
C MET A 207 7.70 -6.89 -14.51
N MET A 208 6.83 -7.87 -14.76
CA MET A 208 5.83 -8.34 -13.79
C MET A 208 6.51 -8.77 -12.47
N VAL A 209 7.58 -9.55 -12.53
CA VAL A 209 8.30 -9.98 -11.31
C VAL A 209 8.97 -8.80 -10.59
N ILE A 210 9.59 -7.87 -11.33
CA ILE A 210 10.22 -6.67 -10.74
C ILE A 210 9.18 -5.79 -10.03
N GLU A 211 7.99 -5.66 -10.61
CA GLU A 211 6.88 -4.89 -10.07
C GLU A 211 6.27 -5.57 -8.85
N ASP A 212 5.90 -6.85 -8.94
CA ASP A 212 5.29 -7.62 -7.86
C ASP A 212 6.17 -7.71 -6.62
N LEU A 213 7.49 -7.81 -6.82
CA LEU A 213 8.47 -7.87 -5.73
C LEU A 213 8.93 -6.49 -5.27
N ASP A 214 8.49 -5.41 -5.90
CA ASP A 214 8.96 -4.05 -5.66
C ASP A 214 10.51 -3.94 -5.66
N LEU A 215 11.18 -4.56 -6.64
CA LEU A 215 12.65 -4.66 -6.66
C LEU A 215 13.34 -3.35 -7.01
N GLY A 216 12.75 -2.51 -7.84
CA GLY A 216 13.36 -1.23 -8.22
C GLY A 216 12.57 -0.45 -9.27
N PHE A 217 13.16 0.66 -9.71
CA PHE A 217 12.68 1.45 -10.84
C PHE A 217 13.43 1.04 -12.10
N VAL A 218 12.70 0.63 -13.14
CA VAL A 218 13.29 0.46 -14.47
C VAL A 218 13.45 1.84 -15.09
N VAL A 219 14.70 2.25 -15.32
CA VAL A 219 15.06 3.60 -15.80
C VAL A 219 15.49 3.63 -17.26
N GLY A 220 15.58 2.47 -17.90
CA GLY A 220 15.89 2.38 -19.30
C GLY A 220 15.86 0.94 -19.79
N GLU A 221 15.46 0.78 -21.04
CA GLU A 221 15.44 -0.50 -21.74
C GLU A 221 15.91 -0.35 -23.19
N GLY A 222 16.37 -1.44 -23.79
CA GLY A 222 16.62 -1.45 -25.22
C GLY A 222 17.58 -2.54 -25.67
N TRP A 223 17.76 -2.62 -26.98
CA TRP A 223 18.69 -3.52 -27.62
C TRP A 223 20.14 -3.06 -27.44
N ASP A 224 21.00 -4.02 -27.10
CA ASP A 224 22.43 -3.83 -26.97
C ASP A 224 23.15 -5.05 -27.56
N TRP A 225 24.47 -4.95 -27.65
CA TRP A 225 25.33 -6.04 -28.11
C TRP A 225 26.21 -6.50 -26.97
N ASP A 226 26.22 -7.80 -26.74
CA ASP A 226 27.12 -8.41 -25.77
C ASP A 226 28.21 -9.24 -26.46
N TYR A 227 29.37 -9.28 -25.82
CA TYR A 227 30.54 -10.00 -26.30
C TYR A 227 30.98 -11.04 -25.26
N PRO A 228 30.22 -12.16 -25.12
CA PRO A 228 30.54 -13.19 -24.14
C PRO A 228 31.92 -13.84 -24.37
N ARG A 229 32.46 -13.74 -25.60
CA ARG A 229 33.82 -14.11 -25.97
C ARG A 229 34.39 -13.09 -26.96
N PRO A 230 35.72 -12.95 -27.08
CA PRO A 230 36.32 -12.17 -28.16
C PRO A 230 35.75 -12.59 -29.52
N LEU A 231 35.36 -11.60 -30.33
CA LEU A 231 34.77 -11.78 -31.68
C LEU A 231 33.38 -12.45 -31.75
N MET A 232 32.77 -12.82 -30.63
CA MET A 232 31.40 -13.35 -30.60
C MET A 232 30.42 -12.25 -30.20
N ARG A 233 29.70 -11.69 -31.17
CA ARG A 233 28.70 -10.65 -30.96
C ARG A 233 27.30 -11.26 -30.89
N VAL A 234 26.59 -11.04 -29.78
CA VAL A 234 25.21 -11.56 -29.57
C VAL A 234 24.27 -10.40 -29.27
N PRO A 235 23.09 -10.32 -29.91
CA PRO A 235 22.10 -9.31 -29.56
C PRO A 235 21.49 -9.66 -28.20
N VAL A 236 21.45 -8.69 -27.30
CA VAL A 236 20.85 -8.83 -25.97
C VAL A 236 19.86 -7.71 -25.75
N TYR A 237 18.80 -8.00 -25.01
CA TYR A 237 17.93 -6.95 -24.52
C TYR A 237 18.38 -6.55 -23.12
N LYS A 238 18.56 -5.25 -22.90
CA LYS A 238 19.12 -4.69 -21.68
C LYS A 238 18.05 -3.92 -20.93
N LEU A 239 17.97 -4.17 -19.62
CA LEU A 239 17.17 -3.39 -18.67
C LEU A 239 18.11 -2.76 -17.64
N LYS A 240 17.92 -1.46 -17.39
CA LYS A 240 18.56 -0.72 -16.31
C LYS A 240 17.59 -0.58 -15.15
N LEU A 241 17.97 -1.13 -13.99
CA LEU A 241 17.18 -1.13 -12.77
C LEU A 241 17.90 -0.32 -11.70
N LEU A 242 17.26 0.71 -11.15
CA LEU A 242 17.67 1.38 -9.92
C LEU A 242 17.00 0.69 -8.74
N SER A 243 17.79 0.20 -7.79
CA SER A 243 17.30 -0.56 -6.64
C SER A 243 18.14 -0.29 -5.40
N TRP A 244 17.51 -0.21 -4.22
CA TRP A 244 18.22 -0.27 -2.94
C TRP A 244 18.51 -1.72 -2.49
N GLU A 245 18.02 -2.73 -3.21
CA GLU A 245 18.35 -4.13 -2.94
C GLU A 245 19.75 -4.46 -3.44
N LYS A 246 20.46 -5.29 -2.68
CA LYS A 246 21.80 -5.75 -3.07
C LYS A 246 21.74 -6.55 -4.38
N PRO A 247 22.72 -6.39 -5.30
CA PRO A 247 22.75 -7.11 -6.58
C PRO A 247 22.58 -8.63 -6.44
N GLU A 248 23.15 -9.23 -5.40
CA GLU A 248 23.08 -10.66 -5.12
C GLU A 248 21.65 -11.10 -4.79
N ARG A 249 20.92 -10.27 -4.03
CA ARG A 249 19.52 -10.52 -3.67
C ARG A 249 18.61 -10.42 -4.88
N VAL A 250 18.80 -9.39 -5.71
CA VAL A 250 18.05 -9.24 -6.97
C VAL A 250 18.30 -10.44 -7.88
N LYS A 251 19.56 -10.85 -8.06
CA LYS A 251 19.91 -12.02 -8.86
C LYS A 251 19.28 -13.31 -8.32
N PHE A 252 19.25 -13.49 -6.99
CA PHE A 252 18.60 -14.64 -6.36
C PHE A 252 17.10 -14.67 -6.67
N LEU A 253 16.40 -13.55 -6.47
CA LEU A 253 14.95 -13.45 -6.67
C LEU A 253 14.53 -13.64 -8.14
N LEU A 254 15.35 -13.17 -9.08
CA LEU A 254 15.04 -13.26 -10.51
C LEU A 254 15.43 -14.61 -11.16
N LYS A 255 16.26 -15.42 -10.49
CA LYS A 255 16.68 -16.72 -11.02
C LYS A 255 15.72 -17.86 -10.70
N GLY A 256 14.89 -17.71 -9.66
CA GLY A 256 14.14 -18.82 -9.07
C GLY A 256 15.03 -19.67 -8.17
#